data_AF-A0A2S9IKW9-F1
#
_entry.id   AF-A0A2S9IKW9-F1
#
_cell.length_a   1.000
_cell.length_b   1.000
_cell.length_c   1.000
_cell.angle_alpha   90.00
_cell.angle_beta   90.00
_cell.angle_gamma   90.00
#
_symmetry.space_group_name_H-M   'P 1'
#
loop_
_entity.id
_entity.type
_entity.pdbx_description
1 polymer ?
#
loop_
_entity_poly.entity_id
_entity_poly.type
_entity_poly.pdbx_seq_one_letter_code
_entity_poly.pdbx_strand_id
1 'polypeptide(L)'
;MSLSHLLMRARPQVEKNVVTLADPYPAFVLFFSVSDGQRRAEVTTITGEDFASVWRKGMQRVAQLVEKKKTPPRWLRVDWVEAAEETTWLDLHARLKATKRNYFRYGLSLDRAFQHAFLETELNGNAMLYEGGATCHAVLPVGEQRVVA
;
A
#
# COMPACT_ATOMS: atom_id res chain seq x y z
N MET A 1 -19.87 -14.16 3.06
CA MET A 1 -19.91 -13.08 2.05
C MET A 1 -18.81 -13.37 1.04
N SER A 2 -19.06 -13.30 -0.27
CA SER A 2 -18.04 -13.63 -1.29
C SER A 2 -17.16 -12.42 -1.61
N LEU A 3 -15.97 -12.67 -2.16
CA LEU A 3 -15.07 -11.64 -2.68
C LEU A 3 -15.75 -10.76 -3.73
N SER A 4 -16.50 -11.37 -4.64
CA SER A 4 -17.24 -10.65 -5.69
C SER A 4 -18.26 -9.67 -5.10
N HIS A 5 -18.93 -10.04 -4.00
CA HIS A 5 -19.86 -9.15 -3.31
C HIS A 5 -19.12 -7.97 -2.64
N LEU A 6 -17.96 -8.22 -2.01
CA LEU A 6 -17.13 -7.16 -1.43
C LEU A 6 -16.68 -6.16 -2.52
N LEU A 7 -16.18 -6.65 -3.65
CA LEU A 7 -15.73 -5.84 -4.77
C LEU A 7 -16.88 -5.04 -5.40
N MET A 8 -18.05 -5.66 -5.60
CA MET A 8 -19.24 -5.00 -6.13
C MET A 8 -19.66 -3.81 -5.25
N ARG A 9 -19.60 -3.97 -3.92
CA ARG A 9 -19.95 -2.88 -2.98
C ARG A 9 -18.90 -1.79 -2.93
N ALA A 10 -17.62 -2.15 -3.02
CA ALA A 10 -16.52 -1.20 -2.93
C ALA A 10 -16.40 -0.32 -4.19
N ARG A 11 -16.54 -0.91 -5.38
CA ARG A 11 -16.29 -0.22 -6.66
C ARG A 11 -16.93 1.17 -6.77
N PRO A 12 -18.24 1.37 -6.59
CA PRO A 12 -18.86 2.68 -6.82
C PRO A 12 -18.33 3.75 -5.85
N GLN A 13 -17.91 3.36 -4.65
CA GLN A 13 -17.32 4.30 -3.69
C GLN A 13 -15.89 4.66 -4.08
N VAL A 14 -15.10 3.71 -4.56
CA VAL A 14 -13.74 3.99 -5.02
C VAL A 14 -13.80 4.84 -6.29
N GLU A 15 -14.58 4.45 -7.29
CA GLU A 15 -14.72 5.14 -8.58
C GLU A 15 -15.16 6.60 -8.43
N LYS A 16 -15.99 6.90 -7.43
CA LYS A 16 -16.45 8.26 -7.13
C LYS A 16 -15.37 9.14 -6.50
N ASN A 17 -14.48 8.58 -5.68
CA ASN A 17 -13.59 9.35 -4.80
C ASN A 17 -12.11 9.27 -5.17
N VAL A 18 -11.72 8.28 -5.99
CA VAL A 18 -10.33 8.11 -6.40
C VAL A 18 -9.86 9.34 -7.17
N VAL A 19 -8.64 9.76 -6.86
CA VAL A 19 -7.97 10.88 -7.54
C VAL A 19 -6.84 10.35 -8.42
N THR A 20 -6.46 11.15 -9.41
CA THR A 20 -5.30 10.85 -10.26
C THR A 20 -4.05 11.54 -9.76
N LEU A 21 -2.92 10.85 -9.79
CA LEU A 21 -1.62 11.47 -9.64
C LEU A 21 -1.21 12.19 -10.93
N ALA A 22 -0.41 13.24 -10.78
CA ALA A 22 0.20 13.93 -11.90
C ALA A 22 1.45 13.17 -12.40
N ASP A 23 1.86 13.46 -13.63
CA ASP A 23 3.16 13.04 -14.16
C ASP A 23 4.29 13.41 -13.17
N PRO A 24 5.28 12.53 -12.95
CA PRO A 24 5.60 11.32 -13.74
C PRO A 24 5.05 10.00 -13.13
N TYR A 25 4.04 10.05 -12.27
CA TYR A 25 3.49 8.86 -11.61
C TYR A 25 2.35 8.24 -12.44
N PRO A 26 2.06 6.93 -12.28
CA PRO A 26 0.86 6.35 -12.86
C PRO A 26 -0.39 7.07 -12.34
N ALA A 27 -1.35 7.41 -13.23
CA ALA A 27 -2.51 8.19 -12.82
C ALA A 27 -3.27 7.54 -11.65
N PHE A 28 -3.48 6.23 -11.67
CA PHE A 28 -4.11 5.49 -10.59
C PHE A 28 -3.13 4.54 -9.92
N VAL A 29 -3.08 4.59 -8.58
CA VAL A 29 -2.37 3.64 -7.73
C VAL A 29 -3.34 3.14 -6.67
N LEU A 30 -3.76 1.88 -6.78
CA LEU A 30 -4.77 1.26 -5.93
C LEU A 30 -4.16 0.08 -5.16
N PHE A 31 -4.39 0.05 -3.84
CA PHE A 31 -4.04 -1.06 -2.97
C PHE A 31 -5.29 -1.83 -2.59
N PHE A 32 -5.29 -3.14 -2.83
CA PHE A 32 -6.36 -4.05 -2.42
C PHE A 32 -5.88 -4.86 -1.22
N SER A 33 -6.46 -4.59 -0.05
CA SER A 33 -6.18 -5.29 1.20
C SER A 33 -7.31 -6.26 1.53
N VAL A 34 -7.02 -7.55 1.64
CA VAL A 34 -8.00 -8.60 1.96
C VAL A 34 -7.61 -9.37 3.22
N SER A 35 -8.58 -9.62 4.11
CA SER A 35 -8.34 -10.35 5.36
C SER A 35 -9.54 -11.23 5.75
N ASP A 36 -9.26 -12.28 6.51
CA ASP A 36 -10.24 -13.12 7.20
C ASP A 36 -10.71 -12.51 8.54
N GLY A 37 -10.10 -11.39 8.96
CA GLY A 37 -10.35 -10.70 10.22
C GLY A 37 -9.65 -11.32 11.43
N GLN A 38 -8.81 -12.34 11.23
CA GLN A 38 -8.01 -13.00 12.27
C GLN A 38 -6.51 -12.80 12.02
N ARG A 39 -6.11 -12.74 10.75
CA ARG A 39 -4.74 -12.54 10.31
C ARG A 39 -4.59 -11.15 9.69
N ARG A 40 -3.34 -10.69 9.61
CA ARG A 40 -3.00 -9.46 8.88
C ARG A 40 -3.51 -9.57 7.43
N ALA A 41 -3.89 -8.42 6.87
CA ALA A 41 -4.37 -8.38 5.51
C ALA A 41 -3.25 -8.73 4.53
N GLU A 42 -3.61 -9.44 3.49
CA GLU A 42 -2.79 -9.62 2.30
C GLU A 42 -3.07 -8.43 1.37
N VAL A 43 -2.02 -7.74 0.94
CA VAL A 43 -2.13 -6.51 0.15
C VAL A 43 -1.55 -6.72 -1.23
N THR A 44 -2.18 -6.15 -2.25
CA THR A 44 -1.61 -6.05 -3.60
C THR A 44 -1.83 -4.66 -4.17
N THR A 45 -0.80 -4.13 -4.83
CA THR A 45 -0.83 -2.83 -5.50
C THR A 45 -1.07 -3.02 -6.99
N ILE A 46 -1.88 -2.15 -7.60
CA ILE A 46 -2.13 -2.10 -9.03
C ILE A 46 -2.02 -0.65 -9.48
N THR A 47 -1.31 -0.44 -10.58
CA THR A 47 -1.15 0.87 -11.20
C THR A 47 -1.61 0.92 -12.65
N GLY A 48 -1.93 2.12 -13.13
CA GLY A 48 -2.18 2.39 -14.55
C GLY A 48 -2.94 3.69 -14.79
N GLU A 49 -3.19 3.97 -16.08
CA GLU A 49 -3.74 5.27 -16.52
C GLU A 49 -5.27 5.34 -16.58
N ASP A 50 -5.95 4.19 -16.48
CA ASP A 50 -7.41 4.10 -16.59
C ASP A 50 -7.99 3.32 -15.41
N PHE A 51 -8.94 3.93 -14.70
CA PHE A 51 -9.56 3.34 -13.52
C PHE A 51 -10.20 1.97 -13.83
N ALA A 52 -10.94 1.84 -14.94
CA ALA A 52 -11.65 0.61 -15.25
C ALA A 52 -10.67 -0.57 -15.49
N SER A 53 -9.58 -0.32 -16.19
CA SER A 53 -8.48 -1.25 -16.42
C SER A 53 -7.78 -1.62 -15.10
N VAL A 54 -7.44 -0.64 -14.27
CA VAL A 54 -6.78 -0.86 -12.96
C VAL A 54 -7.68 -1.66 -12.03
N TRP A 55 -8.97 -1.32 -11.94
CA TRP A 55 -9.95 -2.05 -11.13
C TRP A 55 -10.07 -3.50 -11.58
N ARG A 56 -10.21 -3.75 -12.89
CA ARG A 56 -10.30 -5.12 -13.45
C ARG A 56 -9.06 -5.95 -13.12
N LYS A 57 -7.86 -5.37 -13.29
CA LYS A 57 -6.60 -6.03 -12.91
C LYS A 57 -6.56 -6.32 -11.40
N GLY A 58 -7.01 -5.38 -10.57
CA GLY A 58 -7.12 -5.56 -9.12
C GLY A 58 -8.05 -6.69 -8.72
N MET A 59 -9.23 -6.78 -9.32
CA MET A 59 -10.18 -7.88 -9.09
C MET A 59 -9.54 -9.25 -9.39
N GLN A 60 -8.82 -9.36 -10.51
CA GLN A 60 -8.13 -10.60 -10.89
C GLN A 60 -7.01 -10.94 -9.90
N ARG A 61 -6.20 -9.95 -9.54
CA ARG A 61 -5.05 -10.15 -8.66
C ARG A 61 -5.47 -10.51 -7.23
N VAL A 62 -6.49 -9.85 -6.68
CA VAL A 62 -6.99 -10.17 -5.34
C VAL A 62 -7.65 -11.54 -5.29
N ALA A 63 -8.35 -11.96 -6.35
CA ALA A 63 -8.89 -13.32 -6.45
C ALA A 63 -7.78 -14.38 -6.42
N GLN A 64 -6.74 -14.20 -7.26
CA GLN A 64 -5.56 -15.08 -7.26
C GLN A 64 -4.86 -15.10 -5.90
N LEU A 65 -4.75 -13.95 -5.23
CA LEU A 65 -4.14 -13.83 -3.91
C LEU A 65 -4.92 -14.62 -2.85
N VAL A 66 -6.24 -14.46 -2.83
CA VAL A 66 -7.17 -15.17 -1.93
C VAL A 66 -7.06 -16.68 -2.13
N GLU A 67 -7.06 -17.15 -3.38
CA GLU A 67 -6.92 -18.58 -3.70
C GLU A 67 -5.55 -19.12 -3.26
N LYS A 68 -4.46 -18.42 -3.64
CA LYS A 68 -3.10 -18.82 -3.31
C LYS A 68 -2.86 -18.91 -1.80
N LYS A 69 -3.37 -17.94 -1.04
CA LYS A 69 -3.18 -17.86 0.42
C LYS A 69 -4.23 -18.65 1.21
N LYS A 70 -5.25 -19.18 0.54
CA LYS A 70 -6.42 -19.84 1.17
C LYS A 70 -7.07 -18.94 2.22
N THR A 71 -7.11 -17.63 1.97
CA THR A 71 -7.64 -16.62 2.89
C THR A 71 -9.13 -16.43 2.63
N PRO A 72 -10.04 -16.89 3.52
CA PRO A 72 -11.46 -16.65 3.32
C PRO A 72 -11.75 -15.14 3.40
N PRO A 73 -12.20 -14.50 2.31
CA PRO A 73 -12.29 -13.04 2.25
C PRO A 73 -13.48 -12.56 3.08
N ARG A 74 -13.20 -12.01 4.26
CA ARG A 74 -14.21 -11.41 5.16
C ARG A 74 -14.25 -9.89 5.02
N TRP A 75 -13.09 -9.28 4.93
CA TRP A 75 -12.91 -7.84 4.80
C TRP A 75 -12.12 -7.52 3.54
N LEU A 76 -12.54 -6.45 2.86
CA LEU A 76 -11.83 -5.84 1.75
C LEU A 76 -11.73 -4.34 2.05
N ARG A 77 -10.51 -3.81 1.97
CA ARG A 77 -10.26 -2.37 1.92
C ARG A 77 -9.57 -2.06 0.60
N VAL A 78 -9.97 -0.97 -0.03
CA VAL A 78 -9.29 -0.43 -1.19
C VAL A 78 -8.80 0.96 -0.83
N ASP A 79 -7.49 1.13 -0.84
CA ASP A 79 -6.82 2.40 -0.59
C ASP A 79 -6.27 2.92 -1.92
N TRP A 80 -6.12 4.24 -2.07
CA TRP A 80 -5.47 4.85 -3.23
C TRP A 80 -4.50 5.93 -2.79
N VAL A 81 -3.55 6.25 -3.65
CA VAL A 81 -2.59 7.34 -3.40
C VAL A 81 -3.22 8.66 -3.79
N GLU A 82 -3.26 9.61 -2.86
CA GLU A 82 -3.78 10.96 -3.12
C GLU A 82 -2.68 11.94 -3.54
N ALA A 83 -1.46 11.73 -3.05
CA ALA A 83 -0.28 12.50 -3.38
C ALA A 83 0.97 11.62 -3.24
N ALA A 84 2.01 11.94 -3.99
CA ALA A 84 3.30 11.27 -3.93
C ALA A 84 4.42 12.31 -3.95
N GLU A 85 5.47 12.11 -3.13
CA GLU A 85 6.64 12.96 -3.08
C GLU A 85 7.91 12.12 -3.31
N GLU A 86 8.72 12.52 -4.28
CA GLU A 86 10.06 11.95 -4.37
C GLU A 86 10.96 12.51 -3.27
N THR A 87 11.63 11.59 -2.56
CA THR A 87 12.57 11.94 -1.51
C THR A 87 13.92 11.31 -1.78
N THR A 88 14.98 11.90 -1.23
CA THR A 88 16.27 11.21 -1.17
C THR A 88 16.27 10.22 -0.01
N TRP A 89 17.19 9.25 -0.07
CA TRP A 89 17.43 8.35 1.03
C TRP A 89 17.83 9.07 2.32
N LEU A 90 18.66 10.11 2.18
CA LEU A 90 19.11 10.96 3.30
C LEU A 90 17.93 11.65 3.98
N ASP A 91 17.05 12.26 3.20
CA ASP A 91 15.87 12.97 3.71
C ASP A 91 14.86 12.01 4.33
N LEU A 92 14.67 10.82 3.73
CA LEU A 92 13.84 9.78 4.31
C LEU A 92 14.37 9.36 5.69
N HIS A 93 15.68 9.15 5.83
CA HIS A 93 16.30 8.82 7.12
C HIS A 93 16.12 9.94 8.14
N ALA A 94 16.23 11.20 7.72
CA ALA A 94 15.97 12.34 8.59
C ALA A 94 14.50 12.37 9.07
N ARG A 95 13.53 12.13 8.17
CA ARG A 95 12.10 12.03 8.50
C ARG A 95 11.82 10.89 9.46
N LEU A 96 12.39 9.71 9.22
CA LEU A 96 12.23 8.54 10.08
C LEU A 96 12.83 8.75 11.47
N LYS A 97 14.00 9.38 11.58
CA LYS A 97 14.62 9.77 12.87
C LYS A 97 13.78 10.73 13.67
N ALA A 98 13.10 11.68 13.01
CA ALA A 98 12.18 12.60 13.65
C ALA A 98 10.83 11.96 14.04
N THR A 99 10.58 10.72 13.61
CA THR A 99 9.32 10.03 13.82
C THR A 99 9.44 8.97 14.91
N LYS A 100 8.51 9.02 15.88
CA LYS A 100 8.41 7.97 16.91
C LYS A 100 8.21 6.61 16.25
N ARG A 101 8.83 5.58 16.81
CA ARG A 101 8.64 4.19 16.37
C ARG A 101 7.15 3.85 16.20
N ASN A 102 6.79 3.26 15.05
CA ASN A 102 5.43 2.89 14.63
C ASN A 102 4.45 4.06 14.37
N TYR A 103 4.94 5.30 14.21
CA TYR A 103 4.11 6.49 13.95
C TYR A 103 4.44 7.14 12.60
N PHE A 104 5.08 6.41 11.68
CA PHE A 104 5.30 6.92 10.33
C PHE A 104 4.00 6.86 9.55
N ARG A 105 3.41 8.03 9.25
CA ARG A 105 2.04 8.19 8.72
C ARG A 105 1.96 8.31 7.20
N TYR A 106 2.97 7.80 6.52
CA TYR A 106 3.03 7.80 5.07
C TYR A 106 3.18 6.36 4.56
N GLY A 107 2.74 6.14 3.34
CA GLY A 107 3.18 4.98 2.58
C GLY A 107 4.65 5.13 2.18
N LEU A 108 5.19 4.10 1.54
CA LEU A 108 6.52 4.15 0.98
C LEU A 108 6.56 3.31 -0.28
N SER A 109 7.10 3.84 -1.37
CA SER A 109 7.40 3.08 -2.56
C SER A 109 8.87 3.14 -2.92
N LEU A 110 9.46 2.04 -3.39
CA LEU A 110 10.87 2.00 -3.78
C LEU A 110 11.10 2.49 -5.22
N ASP A 111 10.03 2.77 -5.96
CA ASP A 111 10.08 3.17 -7.37
C ASP A 111 8.88 4.06 -7.74
N ARG A 112 9.04 4.90 -8.77
CA ARG A 112 7.97 5.81 -9.24
C ARG A 112 6.76 5.08 -9.81
N ALA A 113 6.90 3.82 -10.21
CA ALA A 113 5.82 3.02 -10.80
C ALA A 113 5.05 2.19 -9.76
N PHE A 114 5.36 2.37 -8.46
CA PHE A 114 4.76 1.66 -7.34
C PHE A 114 4.78 0.13 -7.48
N GLN A 115 5.83 -0.42 -8.11
CA GLN A 115 6.01 -1.87 -8.20
C GLN A 115 6.30 -2.49 -6.83
N HIS A 116 7.06 -1.76 -6.02
CA HIS A 116 7.31 -2.09 -4.62
C HIS A 116 6.80 -0.94 -3.76
N ALA A 117 5.54 -1.01 -3.34
CA ALA A 117 4.91 0.00 -2.51
C ALA A 117 4.22 -0.63 -1.31
N PHE A 118 4.26 0.08 -0.19
CA PHE A 118 3.74 -0.35 1.10
C PHE A 118 2.87 0.75 1.69
N LEU A 119 1.71 0.36 2.20
CA LEU A 119 0.85 1.26 2.97
C LEU A 119 1.46 1.56 4.34
N GLU A 120 1.08 2.70 4.93
CA GLU A 120 1.35 3.01 6.35
C GLU A 120 1.04 1.80 7.25
N THR A 121 -0.11 1.17 7.04
CA THR A 121 -0.56 0.04 7.85
C THR A 121 0.31 -1.20 7.68
N GLU A 122 0.94 -1.39 6.51
CA GLU A 122 1.89 -2.47 6.31
C GLU A 122 3.21 -2.15 7.02
N LEU A 123 3.74 -0.94 6.82
CA LEU A 123 4.99 -0.49 7.41
C LEU A 123 4.96 -0.59 8.95
N ASN A 124 3.92 -0.01 9.57
CA ASN A 124 3.77 0.01 11.01
C ASN A 124 3.28 -1.35 11.55
N GLY A 125 2.32 -2.00 10.86
CA GLY A 125 1.71 -3.25 11.31
C GLY A 125 2.66 -4.45 11.25
N ASN A 126 3.58 -4.48 10.28
CA ASN A 126 4.59 -5.52 10.14
C ASN A 126 5.91 -5.16 10.82
N ALA A 127 6.01 -4.00 11.48
CA ALA A 127 7.25 -3.50 12.06
C ALA A 127 8.40 -3.46 11.03
N MET A 128 8.10 -3.04 9.79
CA MET A 128 9.12 -2.93 8.73
C MET A 128 10.13 -1.82 9.00
N LEU A 129 9.76 -0.87 9.87
CA LEU A 129 10.60 0.24 10.27
C LEU A 129 11.20 0.05 11.68
N TYR A 130 11.55 -1.19 12.04
CA TYR A 130 12.00 -1.57 13.38
C TYR A 130 13.39 -2.23 13.35
N GLU A 131 14.35 -1.64 14.09
CA GLU A 131 15.73 -2.13 14.21
C GLU A 131 16.02 -2.81 15.56
N GLY A 132 15.10 -2.73 16.54
CA GLY A 132 15.30 -3.34 17.86
C GLY A 132 14.85 -2.45 19.03
N GLY A 133 14.89 -3.01 20.24
CA GLY A 133 14.36 -2.36 21.45
C GLY A 133 15.17 -1.15 21.93
N ALA A 134 16.44 -1.04 21.52
CA ALA A 134 17.31 0.07 21.87
C ALA A 134 17.02 1.35 21.06
N THR A 135 16.32 1.24 19.93
CA THR A 135 16.02 2.36 19.02
C THR A 135 14.59 2.84 19.24
N CYS A 136 14.44 4.12 19.62
CA CYS A 136 13.13 4.72 19.95
C CYS A 136 12.41 5.37 18.75
N HIS A 137 13.07 5.46 17.59
CA HIS A 137 12.55 6.04 16.34
C HIS A 137 12.37 4.98 15.26
N ALA A 138 11.67 5.33 14.17
CA ALA A 138 11.51 4.46 13.01
C ALA A 138 12.83 4.32 12.23
N VAL A 139 13.16 3.13 11.76
CA VAL A 139 14.40 2.85 11.00
C VAL A 139 14.11 1.86 9.89
N LEU A 140 14.53 2.16 8.66
CA LEU A 140 14.41 1.23 7.54
C LEU A 140 15.64 0.31 7.51
N PRO A 141 15.52 -1.01 7.73
CA PRO A 141 16.66 -1.90 7.99
C PRO A 141 17.44 -2.34 6.73
N VAL A 142 17.53 -1.51 5.68
CA VAL A 142 18.09 -1.91 4.36
C VAL A 142 19.26 -0.99 3.96
N GLY A 143 20.28 -1.54 3.29
CA GLY A 143 21.37 -0.79 2.65
C GLY A 143 20.93 0.02 1.43
N GLU A 144 21.68 1.08 1.10
CA GLU A 144 21.39 2.15 0.11
C GLU A 144 20.56 1.74 -1.12
N GLN A 145 19.29 2.17 -1.20
CA GLN A 145 18.49 2.22 -2.43
C GLN A 145 17.63 3.50 -2.47
N ARG A 146 17.23 3.94 -3.67
CA ARG A 146 16.37 5.13 -3.87
C ARG A 146 14.93 4.79 -3.49
N VAL A 147 14.20 5.75 -2.89
CA VAL A 147 12.85 5.56 -2.34
C VAL A 147 11.98 6.79 -2.61
N VAL A 148 10.70 6.56 -2.90
CA VAL A 148 9.59 7.52 -3.04
C VAL A 148 8.69 7.40 -1.80
N ALA A 149 8.25 8.51 -1.20
CA ALA A 149 7.41 8.50 0.00
C ALA A 149 6.05 9.15 -0.25
#